data_AF-A0A0M0G6X4-F1
#
_entry.id   AF-A0A0M0G6X4-F1
#
_cell.length_a   1.000
_cell.length_b   1.000
_cell.length_c   1.000
_cell.angle_alpha   90.00
_cell.angle_beta   90.00
_cell.angle_gamma   90.00
#
_symmetry.space_group_name_H-M   'P 1'
#
loop_
_entity.id
_entity.type
_entity.pdbx_description
1 polymer ?
#
loop_
_entity_poly.entity_id
_entity_poly.type
_entity_poly.pdbx_seq_one_letter_code
_entity_poly.pdbx_strand_id
1 'polypeptide(L)'
;MSGVIRVTPAELVGMSNRYNGESSQVGDQVVRLDNMIRELEGAWEGEASRAFAEQYQSLRPSFVQMQQLLEDISVQLNNTARALEDADNQIAGQIRG
;
A
#
# COMPACT_ATOMS: atom_id res chain seq x y z
N MET A 1 -4.82 29.51 3.92
CA MET A 1 -5.57 28.24 3.89
C MET A 1 -5.08 27.41 5.07
N SER A 2 -5.76 27.44 6.22
CA SER A 2 -5.34 26.65 7.39
C SER A 2 -5.80 25.21 7.21
N GLY A 3 -5.07 24.44 6.41
CA GLY A 3 -5.12 22.98 6.47
C GLY A 3 -4.43 22.53 7.74
N VAL A 4 -4.99 22.84 8.92
CA VAL A 4 -4.52 22.26 10.17
C VAL A 4 -4.81 20.77 10.05
N ILE A 5 -3.76 19.99 9.81
CA ILE A 5 -3.81 18.55 9.95
C ILE A 5 -4.21 18.31 11.42
N ARG A 6 -5.46 17.94 11.65
CA ARG A 6 -5.99 17.64 13.01
C ARG A 6 -5.44 16.33 13.57
N VAL A 7 -4.57 15.68 12.82
CA VAL A 7 -4.00 14.36 13.09
C VAL A 7 -2.59 14.56 13.62
N THR A 8 -2.31 13.95 14.77
CA THR A 8 -0.98 13.97 15.40
C THR A 8 0.04 13.16 14.58
N PRO A 9 1.35 13.43 14.71
CA PRO A 9 2.39 12.61 14.10
C PRO A 9 2.22 11.11 14.42
N ALA A 10 1.87 10.77 15.66
CA ALA A 10 1.64 9.40 16.09
C ALA A 10 0.46 8.72 15.36
N GLU A 11 -0.63 9.45 15.13
CA GLU A 11 -1.77 8.92 14.36
C GLU A 11 -1.44 8.73 12.88
N LEU A 12 -0.60 9.60 12.29
CA LEU A 12 -0.12 9.43 10.91
C LEU A 12 0.78 8.20 10.78
N VAL A 13 1.67 7.94 11.75
CA VAL A 13 2.47 6.70 11.80
C VAL A 13 1.57 5.47 12.00
N GLY A 14 0.55 5.56 12.86
CA GLY A 14 -0.43 4.49 13.00
C GLY A 14 -1.18 4.18 11.70
N MET A 15 -1.52 5.22 10.94
CA MET A 15 -2.13 5.07 9.62
C MET A 15 -1.14 4.49 8.59
N SER A 16 0.11 4.95 8.56
CA SER A 16 1.13 4.44 7.63
C SER A 16 1.36 2.94 7.80
N ASN A 17 1.41 2.46 9.03
CA ASN A 17 1.57 1.04 9.35
C ASN A 17 0.39 0.21 8.85
N ARG A 18 -0.85 0.75 8.95
CA ARG A 18 -2.03 0.09 8.38
C ARG A 18 -1.93 -0.04 6.86
N TYR A 19 -1.60 1.04 6.16
CA TYR A 19 -1.41 1.00 4.71
C TYR A 19 -0.30 0.02 4.28
N ASN A 20 0.79 -0.06 5.05
CA ASN A 20 1.85 -1.03 4.81
C ASN A 20 1.35 -2.49 4.98
N GLY A 21 0.57 -2.75 6.03
CA GLY A 21 -0.04 -4.06 6.26
C GLY A 21 -1.04 -4.46 5.17
N GLU A 22 -1.86 -3.52 4.69
CA GLU A 22 -2.76 -3.75 3.55
C GLU A 22 -1.99 -4.02 2.26
N SER A 23 -0.87 -3.31 2.02
CA SER A 23 0.00 -3.62 0.87
C SER A 23 0.49 -5.06 0.90
N SER A 24 1.02 -5.51 2.05
CA SER A 24 1.51 -6.88 2.20
C SER A 24 0.40 -7.90 1.91
N GLN A 25 -0.82 -7.66 2.41
CA GLN A 25 -1.96 -8.53 2.16
C GLN A 25 -2.33 -8.60 0.66
N VAL A 26 -2.27 -7.48 -0.06
CA VAL A 26 -2.48 -7.45 -1.51
C VAL A 26 -1.40 -8.25 -2.23
N GLY A 27 -0.12 -8.07 -1.87
CA GLY A 27 0.99 -8.86 -2.41
C GLY A 27 0.80 -10.36 -2.21
N ASP A 28 0.45 -10.77 -0.99
CA ASP A 28 0.17 -12.17 -0.68
C ASP A 28 -1.03 -12.71 -1.48
N GLN A 29 -2.07 -11.89 -1.69
CA GLN A 29 -3.22 -12.26 -2.51
C GLN A 29 -2.83 -12.46 -3.97
N VAL A 30 -1.96 -11.61 -4.53
CA VAL A 30 -1.44 -11.79 -5.90
C VAL A 30 -0.68 -13.11 -6.02
N VAL A 31 0.20 -13.44 -5.06
CA VAL A 31 0.94 -14.71 -5.06
C VAL A 31 0.01 -15.91 -4.98
N ARG A 32 -1.03 -15.85 -4.13
CA ARG A 32 -2.04 -16.92 -4.05
C ARG A 32 -2.76 -17.12 -5.38
N LEU A 33 -3.20 -16.03 -6.02
CA LEU A 33 -3.88 -16.08 -7.32
C LEU A 33 -2.96 -16.61 -8.43
N ASP A 34 -1.69 -16.20 -8.45
CA ASP A 34 -0.67 -16.72 -9.38
C ASP A 34 -0.57 -18.26 -9.28
N ASN A 35 -0.58 -18.81 -8.07
CA ASN A 35 -0.54 -20.27 -7.86
C ASN A 35 -1.83 -20.96 -8.30
N MET A 36 -2.99 -20.40 -7.97
CA MET A 36 -4.29 -20.96 -8.37
C MET A 36 -4.45 -21.03 -9.88
N ILE A 37 -3.98 -20.02 -10.61
CA ILE A 37 -4.03 -20.01 -12.09
C ILE A 37 -3.12 -21.10 -12.67
N ARG A 38 -1.92 -21.29 -12.13
CA ARG A 38 -1.02 -22.38 -12.58
C ARG A 38 -1.62 -23.76 -12.32
N GLU A 39 -2.26 -23.96 -11.18
CA GLU A 39 -2.97 -25.20 -10.88
C GLU A 39 -4.14 -25.43 -11.85
N LEU A 40 -4.90 -24.37 -12.17
CA LEU A 40 -5.98 -24.42 -13.13
C LEU A 40 -5.50 -24.79 -14.53
N GLU A 41 -4.40 -24.20 -15.00
CA GLU A 41 -3.79 -24.52 -16.30
C GLU A 41 -3.31 -25.98 -16.38
N GLY A 42 -2.82 -26.53 -15.28
CA GLY A 42 -2.36 -27.93 -15.21
C GLY A 42 -3.51 -28.95 -15.10
N ALA A 43 -4.60 -28.60 -14.43
CA ALA A 43 -5.74 -29.49 -14.23
C ALA A 43 -6.80 -29.43 -15.34
N TRP A 44 -6.92 -28.28 -16.00
CA TRP A 44 -7.91 -28.02 -17.03
C TRP A 44 -7.25 -27.74 -18.37
N GLU A 45 -7.11 -28.79 -19.18
CA GLU A 45 -6.69 -28.66 -20.58
C GLU A 45 -7.84 -28.11 -21.44
N GLY A 46 -7.60 -26.99 -22.12
CA GLY A 46 -8.53 -26.44 -23.12
C GLY A 46 -8.51 -24.93 -23.25
N GLU A 47 -9.17 -24.43 -24.30
CA GLU A 47 -9.26 -23.00 -24.64
C GLU A 47 -9.94 -22.16 -23.54
N ALA A 48 -10.85 -22.76 -22.76
CA ALA A 48 -11.52 -22.05 -21.66
C ALA A 48 -10.57 -21.71 -20.50
N SER A 49 -9.67 -22.62 -20.12
CA SER A 49 -8.65 -22.38 -19.08
C SER A 49 -7.66 -21.29 -19.51
N ARG A 50 -7.23 -21.33 -20.79
CA ARG A 50 -6.37 -20.29 -21.38
C ARG A 50 -7.00 -18.90 -21.32
N ALA A 51 -8.28 -18.77 -21.67
CA ALA A 51 -8.98 -17.49 -21.60
C ALA A 51 -9.05 -16.93 -20.17
N PHE A 52 -9.23 -17.79 -19.15
CA PHE A 52 -9.17 -17.37 -17.74
C PHE A 52 -7.77 -16.92 -17.33
N ALA A 53 -6.73 -17.65 -17.71
CA ALA A 53 -5.35 -17.30 -17.43
C ALA A 53 -4.95 -15.97 -18.09
N GLU A 54 -5.33 -15.76 -19.35
CA GLU A 54 -5.12 -14.50 -20.07
C GLU A 54 -5.84 -13.33 -19.40
N GLN A 55 -7.10 -13.51 -19.00
CA GLN A 55 -7.83 -12.49 -18.26
C GLN A 55 -7.12 -12.11 -16.96
N TYR A 56 -6.67 -13.11 -16.19
CA TYR A 56 -5.93 -12.85 -14.96
C TYR A 56 -4.60 -12.13 -15.23
N GLN A 57 -3.81 -12.58 -16.20
CA GLN A 57 -2.55 -11.94 -16.59
C GLN A 57 -2.74 -10.48 -17.00
N SER A 58 -3.87 -10.16 -17.66
CA SER A 58 -4.19 -8.77 -18.04
C SER A 58 -4.51 -7.87 -16.84
N LEU A 59 -5.09 -8.42 -15.77
CA LEU A 59 -5.49 -7.69 -14.57
C LEU A 59 -4.41 -7.67 -13.48
N ARG A 60 -3.49 -8.64 -13.50
CA ARG A 60 -2.38 -8.76 -12.54
C ARG A 60 -1.60 -7.44 -12.35
N PRO A 61 -1.26 -6.67 -13.40
CA PRO A 61 -0.56 -5.40 -13.22
C PRO A 61 -1.34 -4.39 -12.37
N SER A 62 -2.68 -4.38 -12.42
CA SER A 62 -3.50 -3.48 -11.62
C SER A 62 -3.43 -3.80 -10.12
N PHE A 63 -3.34 -5.08 -9.75
CA PHE A 63 -3.14 -5.48 -8.36
C PHE A 63 -1.75 -5.09 -7.85
N VAL A 64 -0.72 -5.26 -8.68
CA VAL A 64 0.64 -4.82 -8.34
C VAL A 64 0.72 -3.30 -8.21
N GLN A 65 0.04 -2.55 -9.08
CA GLN A 65 -0.06 -1.09 -8.95
C GLN A 65 -0.81 -0.67 -7.69
N MET A 66 -1.86 -1.40 -7.31
CA MET A 66 -2.57 -1.17 -6.05
C MET A 66 -1.67 -1.41 -4.85
N GLN A 67 -0.88 -2.50 -4.85
CA GLN A 67 0.12 -2.77 -3.82
C GLN A 67 1.10 -1.59 -3.69
N GLN A 68 1.70 -1.17 -4.81
CA GLN A 68 2.65 -0.05 -4.83
C GLN A 68 2.02 1.24 -4.31
N LEU A 69 0.77 1.54 -4.71
CA LEU A 69 0.05 2.72 -4.23
C LEU A 69 -0.11 2.72 -2.70
N LEU A 70 -0.43 1.56 -2.10
CA LEU A 70 -0.55 1.43 -0.65
C LEU A 70 0.80 1.66 0.06
N GLU A 71 1.89 1.15 -0.51
CA GLU A 71 3.25 1.41 -0.01
C GLU A 71 3.63 2.88 -0.11
N ASP A 72 3.34 3.51 -1.24
CA ASP A 72 3.63 4.93 -1.47
C ASP A 72 2.86 5.81 -0.49
N ILE A 73 1.59 5.51 -0.22
CA ILE A 73 0.79 6.20 0.79
C ILE A 73 1.40 6.02 2.19
N SER A 74 1.84 4.80 2.53
CA SER A 74 2.52 4.54 3.80
C SER A 74 3.78 5.42 3.96
N VAL A 75 4.62 5.49 2.93
CA VAL A 75 5.82 6.33 2.92
C VAL A 75 5.47 7.81 3.06
N GLN A 76 4.48 8.29 2.32
CA GLN A 76 4.03 9.69 2.40
C GLN A 76 3.50 10.06 3.78
N LEU A 77 2.73 9.19 4.42
CA LEU A 77 2.22 9.39 5.78
C LEU A 77 3.36 9.45 6.81
N ASN A 78 4.35 8.56 6.70
CA ASN A 78 5.53 8.57 7.58
C ASN A 78 6.36 9.86 7.40
N ASN A 79 6.56 10.31 6.15
CA ASN A 79 7.29 11.55 5.87
C ASN A 79 6.54 12.77 6.43
N THR A 80 5.21 12.79 6.30
CA THR A 80 4.37 13.87 6.84
C THR A 80 4.42 13.90 8.37
N ALA A 81 4.41 12.74 9.02
CA ALA A 81 4.53 12.64 10.48
C ALA A 81 5.85 13.24 10.97
N ARG A 82 6.97 12.89 10.32
CA ARG A 82 8.30 13.43 10.66
C ARG A 82 8.37 14.94 10.46
N ALA A 83 7.83 15.44 9.36
CA ALA A 83 7.82 16.88 9.08
C ALA A 83 7.02 17.68 10.13
N LEU A 84 5.91 17.12 10.63
CA LEU A 84 5.14 17.74 11.72
C LEU A 84 5.91 17.70 13.04
N GLU A 85 6.52 16.58 13.39
CA GLU A 85 7.32 16.44 14.62
C GLU A 85 8.53 17.41 14.63
N ASP A 86 9.22 17.53 13.50
CA ASP A 86 10.33 18.48 13.34
C ASP A 86 9.87 19.93 13.49
N ALA A 87 8.73 20.29 12.89
CA ALA A 87 8.16 21.62 13.02
C ALA A 87 7.78 21.95 14.48
N ASP A 88 7.15 21.01 15.18
CA ASP A 88 6.77 21.17 16.59
C ASP A 88 8.01 21.34 17.48
N ASN A 89 9.06 20.55 17.25
CA ASN A 89 10.33 20.65 17.98
C ASN A 89 11.03 21.99 17.76
N GLN A 90 11.03 22.50 16.52
CA GLN A 90 11.59 23.82 16.18
C GLN A 90 10.86 24.95 16.91
N ILE A 91 9.52 24.94 16.89
CA ILE A 91 8.70 25.94 17.59
C ILE A 91 8.95 25.88 19.10
N ALA A 92 8.99 24.68 19.68
CA ALA A 92 9.26 24.48 21.11
C ALA A 92 10.68 24.93 21.53
N GLY A 93 11.65 24.88 20.61
CA GLY A 93 13.00 25.41 20.82
C GLY A 93 13.03 26.94 20.82
N GLN A 94 12.30 27.59 19.92
CA GLN A 94 12.20 29.05 19.83
C GLN A 94 11.51 29.69 21.03
N ILE A 95 10.54 29.01 21.65
CA ILE A 95 9.84 29.53 22.84
C ILE A 95 10.71 29.41 24.11
N ARG A 96 11.63 28.43 24.14
CA ARG A 96 12.50 28.16 25.30
C ARG A 96 13.82 28.93 25.29
N GLY A 97 14.22 29.51 24.16
CA GLY A 97 15.39 30.38 24.01
C GLY A 97 15.01 31.86 24.09
#